data_AF-A0A926CM78-F1
#
_entry.id   AF-A0A926CM78-F1
#
_cell.length_a   1.000
_cell.length_b   1.000
_cell.length_c   1.000
_cell.angle_alpha   90.00
_cell.angle_beta   90.00
_cell.angle_gamma   90.00
#
_symmetry.space_group_name_H-M   'P 1'
#
loop_
_entity.id
_entity.type
_entity.pdbx_description
1 polymer ?
#
loop_
_entity_poly.entity_id
_entity_poly.type
_entity_poly.pdbx_seq_one_letter_code
_entity_poly.pdbx_strand_id
1 'polypeptide(L)'
;ALRSADKVWLLPKGGPLLVGTPVELVLNGSFERAFRSEGVDFDPRSGMFRLHKESAGEVEVHGDSLQAIWTARAVERRGYVVVPPGTEADITISVSSNGAAWTFRRKGRESTFHSLEDVLRQLHQ
;
A
#
# COMPACT_ATOMS: atom_id res chain seq x y z
N ALA A 1 2.76 2.25 16.96
CA ALA A 1 1.31 2.49 16.82
C ALA A 1 0.52 1.65 17.84
N LEU A 2 0.27 0.35 17.62
CA LEU A 2 -0.55 -0.45 18.56
C LEU A 2 0.02 -0.55 19.98
N ARG A 3 1.35 -0.54 20.14
CA ARG A 3 2.02 -0.63 21.45
C ARG A 3 2.09 0.68 22.22
N SER A 4 1.67 1.78 21.60
CA SER A 4 1.91 3.14 22.09
C SER A 4 0.67 4.03 22.04
N ALA A 5 -0.48 3.49 21.62
CA ALA A 5 -1.71 4.25 21.46
C ALA A 5 -2.67 3.92 22.60
N ASP A 6 -3.25 4.95 23.21
CA ASP A 6 -4.30 4.77 24.22
C ASP A 6 -5.64 4.39 23.57
N LYS A 7 -5.89 4.90 22.36
CA LYS A 7 -7.07 4.59 21.54
C LYS A 7 -6.71 4.39 20.08
N VAL A 8 -7.50 3.56 19.42
CA VAL A 8 -7.46 3.31 17.98
C VAL A 8 -8.84 3.54 17.40
N TRP A 9 -8.87 4.22 16.27
CA TRP A 9 -10.04 4.36 15.40
C TRP A 9 -9.82 3.43 14.23
N LEU A 10 -10.59 2.35 14.18
CA LEU A 10 -10.49 1.30 13.17
C LEU A 10 -11.70 1.40 12.25
N LEU A 11 -11.47 1.62 10.96
CA LEU A 11 -12.52 1.72 9.95
C LEU A 11 -12.39 0.53 8.98
N PRO A 12 -13.12 -0.58 9.20
CA PRO A 12 -13.16 -1.68 8.26
C PRO A 12 -13.78 -1.27 6.93
N LYS A 13 -13.29 -1.84 5.83
CA LYS A 13 -13.89 -1.63 4.51
C LYS A 13 -15.37 -2.07 4.51
N GLY A 14 -16.27 -1.14 4.22
CA GLY A 14 -17.72 -1.39 4.22
C GLY A 14 -18.34 -1.66 5.60
N GLY A 15 -17.58 -1.43 6.68
CA GLY A 15 -18.04 -1.60 8.07
C GLY A 15 -18.14 -0.27 8.83
N PRO A 16 -18.67 -0.32 10.07
CA PRO A 16 -18.77 0.87 10.93
C PRO A 16 -17.40 1.27 11.49
N LEU A 17 -17.26 2.55 11.85
CA LEU A 17 -16.12 3.02 12.64
C LEU A 17 -16.13 2.34 14.03
N LEU A 18 -15.05 1.65 14.36
CA LEU A 18 -14.83 1.03 15.67
C LEU A 18 -13.82 1.87 16.46
N VAL A 19 -14.11 2.10 17.73
CA VAL A 19 -13.21 2.86 18.62
C VAL A 19 -13.00 2.06 19.90
N GLY A 20 -11.74 1.87 20.27
CA GLY A 20 -11.36 1.15 21.48
C GLY A 20 -9.87 1.24 21.77
N THR A 21 -9.44 0.68 22.88
CA THR A 21 -8.01 0.47 23.15
C THR A 21 -7.44 -0.59 22.18
N PRO A 22 -6.12 -0.59 21.90
CA PRO A 22 -5.52 -1.65 21.10
C PRO A 22 -5.85 -3.05 21.64
N VAL A 23 -5.81 -3.24 22.96
CA VAL A 23 -6.06 -4.55 23.60
C VAL A 23 -7.50 -5.01 23.38
N GLU A 24 -8.49 -4.15 23.58
CA GLU A 24 -9.91 -4.49 23.34
C GLU A 24 -10.16 -4.90 21.89
N LEU A 25 -9.62 -4.14 20.93
CA LEU A 25 -9.79 -4.41 19.50
C LEU A 25 -9.07 -5.68 19.04
N VAL A 26 -7.99 -6.08 19.72
CA VAL A 26 -7.33 -7.38 19.51
C VAL A 26 -8.20 -8.50 20.07
N LEU A 27 -8.61 -8.40 21.34
CA LEU A 27 -9.32 -9.47 22.05
C LEU A 27 -10.70 -9.76 21.47
N ASN A 28 -11.40 -8.74 20.99
CA ASN A 28 -12.71 -8.92 20.35
C ASN A 28 -12.61 -9.30 18.86
N GLY A 29 -11.38 -9.46 18.32
CA GLY A 29 -11.12 -9.84 16.94
C GLY A 29 -11.41 -8.76 15.89
N SER A 30 -11.51 -7.48 16.29
CA SER A 30 -11.81 -6.39 15.36
C SER A 30 -10.70 -6.16 14.35
N PHE A 31 -9.42 -6.22 14.77
CA PHE A 31 -8.29 -6.12 13.84
C PHE A 31 -8.33 -7.24 12.80
N GLU A 32 -8.45 -8.49 13.24
CA GLU A 32 -8.49 -9.63 12.33
C GLU A 32 -9.61 -9.48 11.29
N ARG A 33 -10.84 -9.16 11.72
CA ARG A 33 -11.97 -8.97 10.81
C ARG A 33 -11.78 -7.78 9.86
N ALA A 34 -11.22 -6.68 10.34
CA ALA A 34 -11.02 -5.48 9.54
C ALA A 34 -10.06 -5.71 8.37
N PHE A 35 -9.05 -6.56 8.57
CA PHE A 35 -7.95 -6.76 7.60
C PHE A 35 -8.03 -8.07 6.81
N ARG A 36 -8.86 -9.05 7.23
CA ARG A 36 -9.01 -10.37 6.58
C ARG A 36 -9.29 -10.30 5.08
N SER A 37 -10.05 -9.31 4.62
CA SER A 37 -10.42 -9.17 3.20
C SER A 37 -9.37 -8.44 2.33
N GLU A 38 -8.27 -7.96 2.93
CA GLU A 38 -7.25 -7.15 2.24
C GLU A 38 -5.95 -7.90 1.95
N GLY A 39 -5.93 -9.23 2.16
CA GLY A 39 -4.69 -10.01 2.08
C GLY A 39 -3.73 -9.66 3.22
N VAL A 40 -4.28 -9.27 4.37
CA VAL A 40 -3.52 -8.93 5.56
C VAL A 40 -4.07 -9.76 6.73
N ASP A 41 -3.23 -10.62 7.27
CA ASP A 41 -3.53 -11.35 8.49
C ASP A 41 -2.99 -10.60 9.69
N PHE A 42 -3.79 -10.53 10.75
CA PHE A 42 -3.34 -10.01 12.03
C PHE A 42 -3.13 -11.17 13.00
N ASP A 43 -1.93 -11.29 13.55
CA ASP A 43 -1.61 -12.27 14.58
C ASP A 43 -1.85 -11.66 15.97
N PRO A 44 -2.91 -12.06 16.70
CA PRO A 44 -3.25 -11.49 17.99
C PRO A 44 -2.24 -11.82 19.10
N ARG A 45 -1.40 -12.85 18.92
CA ARG A 45 -0.39 -13.24 19.92
C ARG A 45 0.86 -12.35 19.82
N SER A 46 1.30 -12.04 18.60
CA SER A 46 2.47 -11.18 18.37
C SER A 46 2.11 -9.69 18.22
N GLY A 47 0.85 -9.39 17.90
CA GLY A 47 0.39 -8.05 17.55
C GLY A 47 0.91 -7.56 16.20
N MET A 48 1.34 -8.48 15.32
CA MET A 48 1.92 -8.17 14.03
C MET A 48 0.94 -8.41 12.88
N PHE A 49 1.01 -7.56 11.87
CA PHE A 49 0.35 -7.78 10.59
C PHE A 49 1.28 -8.56 9.65
N ARG A 50 0.74 -9.53 8.93
CA ARG A 50 1.40 -10.28 7.86
C ARG A 50 0.65 -10.01 6.57
N LEU A 51 1.36 -9.56 5.55
CA LEU A 51 0.79 -9.40 4.21
C LEU A 51 0.87 -10.74 3.48
N HIS A 52 -0.28 -11.31 3.15
CA HIS A 52 -0.40 -12.43 2.21
C HIS A 52 -0.98 -11.87 0.92
N LYS A 53 -0.09 -11.45 0.01
CA LYS A 53 -0.48 -11.12 -1.36
C LYS A 53 0.33 -11.97 -2.33
N GLU A 54 -0.38 -12.71 -3.17
CA GLU A 54 0.19 -13.14 -4.46
C GLU A 54 0.58 -11.87 -5.22
N SER A 55 1.79 -11.87 -5.79
CA SER A 55 2.32 -10.71 -6.49
C SER A 55 1.43 -10.39 -7.69
N ALA A 56 0.89 -9.16 -7.74
CA ALA A 56 0.16 -8.62 -8.90
C ALA A 56 1.11 -8.33 -10.08
N GLY A 57 2.42 -8.40 -9.85
CA GLY A 57 3.47 -8.11 -10.82
C GLY A 57 4.64 -7.34 -10.19
N GLU A 58 5.67 -7.11 -10.98
CA GLU A 58 6.84 -6.31 -10.59
C GLU A 58 6.73 -4.88 -11.14
N VAL A 59 7.16 -3.91 -10.35
CA VAL A 59 7.17 -2.49 -10.70
C VAL A 59 8.49 -1.87 -10.30
N GLU A 60 9.11 -1.13 -11.21
CA GLU A 60 10.26 -0.30 -10.90
C GLU A 60 9.78 1.11 -10.55
N VAL A 61 10.19 1.66 -9.40
CA VAL A 61 9.84 3.04 -9.00
C VAL A 61 11.10 3.88 -8.93
N HIS A 62 11.16 4.95 -9.72
CA HIS A 62 12.30 5.86 -9.80
C HIS A 62 12.02 7.21 -9.12
N GLY A 63 13.07 7.73 -8.49
CA GLY A 63 13.11 9.05 -7.87
C GLY A 63 13.56 8.99 -6.42
N ASP A 64 14.26 10.04 -5.97
CA ASP A 64 14.82 10.13 -4.61
C ASP A 64 13.97 11.03 -3.69
N SER A 65 12.77 11.41 -4.15
CA SER A 65 11.85 12.26 -3.39
C SER A 65 11.05 11.48 -2.35
N LEU A 66 10.55 12.18 -1.33
CA LEU A 66 9.60 11.61 -0.37
C LEU A 66 8.38 11.01 -1.09
N GLN A 67 7.94 11.65 -2.17
CA GLN A 67 6.86 11.19 -3.02
C GLN A 67 7.17 9.85 -3.69
N ALA A 68 8.41 9.60 -4.14
CA ALA A 68 8.81 8.32 -4.70
C ALA A 68 8.73 7.19 -3.64
N ILE A 69 9.19 7.45 -2.42
CA ILE A 69 9.09 6.50 -1.29
C ILE A 69 7.62 6.14 -1.01
N TRP A 70 6.73 7.14 -0.95
CA TRP A 70 5.30 6.90 -0.71
C TRP A 70 4.59 6.26 -1.89
N THR A 71 5.07 6.50 -3.11
CA THR A 71 4.60 5.85 -4.34
C THR A 71 4.92 4.36 -4.30
N ALA A 72 6.18 3.99 -4.04
CA ALA A 72 6.60 2.60 -3.87
C ALA A 72 5.73 1.87 -2.84
N ARG A 73 5.55 2.46 -1.65
CA ARG A 73 4.67 1.88 -0.62
C ARG A 73 3.22 1.75 -1.06
N ALA A 74 2.71 2.68 -1.86
CA ALA A 74 1.33 2.63 -2.34
C ALA A 74 1.14 1.52 -3.39
N VAL A 75 2.13 1.33 -4.25
CA VAL A 75 2.22 0.26 -5.24
C VAL A 75 2.29 -1.11 -4.54
N GLU A 76 3.13 -1.26 -3.52
CA GLU A 76 3.18 -2.46 -2.67
C GLU A 76 1.84 -2.76 -2.00
N ARG A 77 1.15 -1.73 -1.49
CA ARG A 77 -0.21 -1.89 -0.94
C ARG A 77 -1.21 -2.35 -2.00
N ARG A 78 -0.99 -2.10 -3.29
CA ARG A 78 -1.81 -2.67 -4.38
C ARG A 78 -1.43 -4.11 -4.74
N GLY A 79 -0.36 -4.66 -4.16
CA GLY A 79 0.06 -6.05 -4.33
C GLY A 79 1.21 -6.25 -5.32
N TYR A 80 1.81 -5.19 -5.82
CA TYR A 80 3.00 -5.26 -6.68
C TYR A 80 4.27 -5.37 -5.85
N VAL A 81 5.28 -6.03 -6.39
CA VAL A 81 6.63 -6.04 -5.81
C VAL A 81 7.43 -4.90 -6.42
N VAL A 82 7.95 -4.01 -5.58
CA VAL A 82 8.86 -2.96 -6.05
C VAL A 82 10.26 -3.54 -6.20
N VAL A 83 10.75 -3.56 -7.43
CA VAL A 83 12.06 -4.14 -7.77
C VAL A 83 13.14 -3.06 -7.93
N PRO A 84 14.42 -3.41 -7.73
CA PRO A 84 15.52 -2.47 -7.92
C PRO A 84 15.58 -1.91 -9.35
N PRO A 85 16.08 -0.68 -9.52
CA PRO A 85 16.29 -0.11 -10.84
C PRO A 85 17.14 -0.99 -11.76
N GLY A 86 16.76 -1.08 -13.03
CA GLY A 86 17.44 -1.92 -14.03
C GLY A 86 17.01 -3.39 -14.05
N THR A 87 16.05 -3.79 -13.20
CA THR A 87 15.34 -5.07 -13.34
C THR A 87 14.38 -4.99 -14.53
N GLU A 88 14.25 -6.02 -15.35
CA GLU A 88 13.28 -6.06 -16.47
C GLU A 88 11.83 -6.14 -15.95
N ALA A 89 11.31 -5.03 -15.43
CA ALA A 89 9.92 -4.91 -15.01
C ALA A 89 9.02 -4.44 -16.17
N ASP A 90 7.82 -5.03 -16.27
CA ASP A 90 6.81 -4.63 -17.24
C ASP A 90 6.28 -3.19 -17.04
N ILE A 91 6.45 -2.66 -15.82
CA ILE A 91 5.94 -1.37 -15.37
C ILE A 91 7.07 -0.56 -14.74
N THR A 92 7.21 0.68 -15.19
CA THR A 92 8.11 1.68 -14.60
C THR A 92 7.31 2.90 -14.17
N ILE A 93 7.52 3.41 -12.96
CA ILE A 93 6.92 4.66 -12.46
C ILE A 93 8.04 5.61 -12.07
N SER A 94 8.16 6.74 -12.76
CA SER A 94 9.13 7.78 -12.43
C SER A 94 8.45 8.98 -11.81
N VAL A 95 8.91 9.39 -10.63
CA VAL A 95 8.39 10.59 -9.95
C VAL A 95 9.26 11.79 -10.31
N SER A 96 8.62 12.90 -10.71
CA SER A 96 9.34 14.13 -11.03
C SER A 96 10.13 14.65 -9.82
N SER A 97 11.21 15.39 -10.07
CA SER A 97 12.09 15.94 -9.02
C SER A 97 11.36 16.87 -8.05
N ASN A 98 10.34 17.60 -8.52
CA ASN A 98 9.48 18.44 -7.69
C ASN A 98 8.32 17.68 -7.02
N GLY A 99 8.17 16.38 -7.27
CA GLY A 99 7.12 15.53 -6.69
C GLY A 99 5.70 15.84 -7.16
N ALA A 100 5.54 16.62 -8.24
CA ALA A 100 4.25 17.09 -8.74
C ALA A 100 3.66 16.23 -9.87
N ALA A 101 4.45 15.31 -10.43
CA ALA A 101 4.02 14.45 -11.53
C ALA A 101 4.64 13.05 -11.45
N TRP A 102 3.91 12.10 -12.03
CA TRP A 102 4.32 10.71 -12.19
C TRP A 102 4.28 10.36 -13.67
N THR A 103 5.37 9.81 -14.18
CA THR A 103 5.42 9.16 -15.48
C THR A 103 5.24 7.67 -15.27
N PHE A 104 4.15 7.12 -15.78
CA PHE A 104 3.88 5.69 -15.79
C PHE A 104 4.21 5.12 -17.17
N ARG A 105 4.99 4.04 -17.22
CA ARG A 105 5.35 3.34 -18.45
C ARG A 105 5.00 1.87 -18.35
N ARG A 106 4.31 1.33 -19.36
CA ARG A 106 4.00 -0.11 -19.48
C ARG A 106 4.03 -0.53 -20.94
N LYS A 107 4.78 -1.60 -21.27
CA LYS A 107 4.89 -2.15 -22.65
C LYS A 107 5.14 -1.07 -23.72
N GLY A 108 6.02 -0.10 -23.42
CA GLY A 108 6.38 1.00 -24.32
C GLY A 108 5.35 2.15 -24.43
N ARG A 109 4.20 2.07 -23.76
CA ARG A 109 3.29 3.21 -23.63
C ARG A 109 3.64 4.01 -22.38
N GLU A 110 3.64 5.33 -22.53
CA GLU A 110 3.93 6.28 -21.46
C GLU A 110 2.71 7.17 -21.20
N SER A 111 2.46 7.50 -19.94
CA SER A 111 1.39 8.39 -19.52
C SER A 111 1.83 9.21 -18.32
N THR A 112 1.47 10.49 -18.31
CA THR A 112 1.79 11.40 -17.21
C THR A 112 0.56 11.66 -16.36
N PHE A 113 0.72 11.58 -15.05
CA PHE A 113 -0.33 11.81 -14.06
C PHE A 113 0.13 12.87 -13.05
N HIS A 114 -0.83 13.61 -12.50
CA HIS A 114 -0.61 14.64 -11.48
C HIS A 114 -1.17 14.26 -10.11
N SER A 115 -1.62 13.01 -9.95
CA SER A 115 -2.05 12.46 -8.68
C SER A 115 -1.58 11.01 -8.54
N LEU A 116 -1.21 10.63 -7.31
CA LEU A 116 -0.92 9.24 -7.00
C LEU A 116 -2.16 8.35 -7.18
N GLU A 117 -3.37 8.89 -6.96
CA GLU A 117 -4.59 8.14 -7.13
C GLU A 117 -4.78 7.66 -8.58
N ASP A 118 -4.52 8.52 -9.57
CA ASP A 118 -4.67 8.18 -10.98
C ASP A 118 -3.64 7.14 -11.43
N VAL A 119 -2.40 7.24 -10.93
CA VAL A 119 -1.37 6.20 -11.15
C VAL A 119 -1.84 4.85 -10.60
N LEU A 120 -2.40 4.84 -9.39
CA LEU A 120 -2.91 3.60 -8.78
C LEU A 120 -4.17 3.05 -9.47
N ARG A 121 -4.96 3.90 -10.14
CA ARG A 121 -6.07 3.45 -11.01
C ARG A 121 -5.54 2.81 -12.29
N GLN A 122 -4.49 3.38 -12.89
CA GLN A 122 -3.85 2.86 -14.10
C GLN A 122 -3.22 1.48 -13.89
N LEU A 123 -2.69 1.19 -12.69
CA LEU A 123 -2.15 -0.13 -12.35
C LEU A 123 -3.18 -1.26 -12.49
N HIS A 124 -4.46 -0.97 -12.24
CA HIS A 124 -5.52 -1.98 -12.25
C HIS A 124 -6.17 -2.20 -13.63
N GLN A 125 -5.79 -1.41 -14.65
CA GLN A 125 -6.28 -1.52 -16.03
C GLN A 125 -5.37 -2.42 -16.87
#